data_AF-A0A699VDM5-F1
#
_entry.id   AF-A0A699VDM5-F1
#
_cell.length_a   1.000
_cell.length_b   1.000
_cell.length_c   1.000
_cell.angle_alpha   90.00
_cell.angle_beta   90.00
_cell.angle_gamma   90.00
#
_symmetry.space_group_name_H-M   'P 1'
#
loop_
_entity.id
_entity.type
_entity.pdbx_description
1 polymer ?
#
loop_
_entity_poly.entity_id
_entity_poly.type
_entity_poly.pdbx_seq_one_letter_code
_entity_poly.pdbx_strand_id
1 'polypeptide(L)'
;MEKIFDVMGCEDEFKTRLVVYKFEEFKKLFFLQFFPRAEQERLKREYHSIRQTSTETSTEFMQRFLQLAGFLGAAAGTEEEQAKNFQWGLR
;
A
#
# COMPACT_ATOMS: atom_id res chain seq x y z
N MET A 1 10.48 12.71 -20.97
CA MET A 1 10.68 11.29 -20.61
C MET A 1 9.67 10.38 -21.31
N GLU A 2 8.37 10.71 -21.35
CA GLU A 2 7.38 9.93 -22.13
C GLU A 2 7.69 9.84 -23.64
N LYS A 3 8.16 10.94 -24.24
CA LYS A 3 8.47 11.02 -25.69
C LYS A 3 9.51 10.02 -26.20
N ILE A 4 10.39 9.50 -25.33
CA ILE A 4 11.41 8.51 -25.71
C ILE A 4 10.79 7.13 -25.92
N PHE A 5 9.76 6.78 -25.14
CA PHE A 5 9.10 5.47 -25.22
C PHE A 5 8.16 5.36 -26.41
N ASP A 6 7.57 6.48 -26.85
CA ASP A 6 6.77 6.54 -28.08
C ASP A 6 7.62 6.36 -29.34
N VAL A 7 8.83 6.91 -29.36
CA VAL A 7 9.79 6.76 -30.47
C VAL A 7 10.32 5.33 -30.59
N MET A 8 10.42 4.58 -29.48
CA MET A 8 10.89 3.20 -29.47
C MET A 8 9.79 2.14 -29.70
N GLY A 9 8.52 2.54 -29.87
CA GLY A 9 7.41 1.60 -30.04
C GLY A 9 7.15 0.71 -28.82
N CYS A 10 7.42 1.22 -27.62
CA CYS A 10 7.29 0.45 -26.38
C CYS A 10 5.81 0.14 -26.09
N GLU A 11 5.46 -1.15 -25.93
CA GLU A 11 4.09 -1.60 -25.63
C GLU A 11 3.53 -0.92 -24.36
N ASP A 12 2.24 -0.62 -24.37
CA ASP A 12 1.55 0.05 -23.26
C ASP A 12 1.68 -0.71 -21.94
N GLU A 13 1.86 -2.03 -21.98
CA GLU A 13 2.15 -2.86 -20.82
C GLU A 13 3.48 -2.48 -20.15
N PHE A 14 4.56 -2.28 -20.93
CA PHE A 14 5.86 -1.87 -20.41
C PHE A 14 5.83 -0.46 -19.84
N LYS A 15 5.11 0.47 -20.48
CA LYS A 15 4.92 1.83 -19.96
C LYS A 15 4.15 1.81 -18.64
N THR A 16 3.10 1.00 -18.55
CA THR A 16 2.31 0.84 -17.33
C THR A 16 3.14 0.27 -16.19
N ARG A 17 3.93 -0.79 -16.44
CA ARG A 17 4.83 -1.38 -15.45
C ARG A 17 5.89 -0.40 -14.95
N LEU A 18 6.43 0.44 -15.85
CA LEU A 18 7.40 1.47 -15.49
C LEU A 18 6.78 2.59 -14.63
N VAL A 19 5.55 2.99 -14.93
CA VAL A 19 4.81 3.99 -14.13
C VAL A 19 4.49 3.43 -12.75
N VAL A 20 4.02 2.18 -12.66
CA VAL A 20 3.75 1.50 -11.39
C VAL A 20 5.02 1.39 -10.55
N TYR A 21 6.14 0.94 -11.14
CA TYR A 21 7.42 0.85 -10.43
C TYR A 21 7.89 2.21 -9.87
N LYS A 22 7.81 3.26 -10.70
CA LYS A 22 8.15 4.63 -10.26
C LYS A 22 7.23 5.15 -9.16
N PHE A 23 5.95 4.78 -9.21
CA PHE A 23 4.98 5.19 -8.20
C PHE A 23 5.19 4.45 -6.87
N GLU A 24 5.52 3.16 -6.90
CA GLU A 24 5.89 2.40 -5.69
C GLU A 24 7.17 2.94 -5.03
N GLU A 25 8.21 3.24 -5.82
CA GLU A 25 9.42 3.87 -5.31
C GLU A 25 9.16 5.27 -4.76
N PHE A 26 8.29 6.05 -5.42
CA PHE A 26 7.84 7.33 -4.89
C PHE A 26 7.12 7.18 -3.54
N LYS A 27 6.17 6.25 -3.42
CA LYS A 27 5.45 6.00 -2.15
C LYS A 27 6.41 5.60 -1.03
N LYS A 28 7.39 4.74 -1.33
CA LYS A 28 8.44 4.33 -0.38
C LYS A 28 9.29 5.52 0.08
N LEU A 29 9.78 6.32 -0.85
CA LEU A 29 10.56 7.53 -0.52
C LEU A 29 9.73 8.55 0.23
N PHE A 30 8.47 8.76 -0.16
CA PHE A 30 7.55 9.66 0.50
C PHE A 30 7.31 9.23 1.96
N PHE A 31 7.03 7.94 2.17
CA PHE A 31 6.84 7.38 3.50
C PHE A 31 8.09 7.53 4.37
N LEU A 32 9.28 7.24 3.85
CA LEU A 32 10.53 7.35 4.60
C LEU A 32 10.94 8.79 4.90
N GLN A 33 10.74 9.71 3.95
CA GLN A 33 11.26 11.07 4.02
C GLN A 33 10.34 12.01 4.80
N PHE A 34 9.01 11.86 4.68
CA PHE A 34 8.04 12.81 5.23
C PHE A 34 7.38 12.33 6.52
N PHE A 35 7.39 11.03 6.83
CA PHE A 35 6.85 10.52 8.09
C PHE A 35 7.98 10.36 9.11
N PRO A 36 7.90 11.02 10.28
CA PRO A 36 8.84 10.75 11.37
C PRO A 36 8.84 9.27 11.74
N ARG A 37 9.99 8.74 12.16
CA ARG A 37 10.15 7.31 12.50
C ARG A 37 9.10 6.82 13.49
N ALA A 38 8.72 7.64 14.47
CA ALA A 38 7.68 7.30 15.45
C ALA A 38 6.31 7.05 14.79
N GLU A 39 5.97 7.81 13.76
CA GLU A 39 4.72 7.67 13.02
C GLU A 39 4.73 6.44 12.12
N GLN A 40 5.87 6.13 11.49
CA GLN A 40 6.04 4.88 10.74
C GLN A 40 5.80 3.66 11.64
N GLU A 41 6.38 3.66 12.84
CA GLU A 41 6.20 2.58 13.82
C GLU A 41 4.78 2.58 14.43
N ARG A 42 4.12 3.74 14.52
CA ARG A 42 2.69 3.82 14.89
C ARG A 42 1.83 3.14 13.84
N LEU A 43 2.00 3.47 12.57
CA LEU A 43 1.23 2.90 11.45
C LEU A 43 1.44 1.40 11.30
N LYS A 44 2.68 0.91 11.42
CA LYS A 44 2.96 -0.53 11.43
C LYS A 44 2.23 -1.24 12.57
N ARG A 45 2.30 -0.71 13.80
CA ARG A 45 1.59 -1.30 14.95
C ARG A 45 0.08 -1.28 14.77
N GLU A 46 -0.46 -0.16 14.29
CA GLU A 46 -1.88 -0.03 14.00
C GLU A 46 -2.33 -1.10 13.00
N TYR A 47 -1.60 -1.28 11.90
CA TYR A 47 -1.87 -2.30 10.90
C TYR A 47 -1.87 -3.74 11.45
N HIS A 48 -0.84 -4.12 12.23
CA HIS A 48 -0.76 -5.48 12.79
C HIS A 48 -1.81 -5.77 13.87
N SER A 49 -2.36 -4.72 14.49
CA SER A 49 -3.38 -4.82 15.54
C SER A 49 -4.81 -4.57 15.03
N ILE A 50 -4.97 -4.26 13.75
CA ILE A 50 -6.25 -3.81 13.18
C ILE A 50 -7.31 -4.92 13.30
N ARG A 51 -8.48 -4.55 13.80
CA ARG A 51 -9.65 -5.44 13.92
C ARG A 51 -10.92 -4.66 13.68
N GLN A 52 -11.92 -5.32 13.13
CA GLN A 52 -13.26 -4.81 12.96
C GLN A 52 -13.92 -4.63 14.34
N THR A 53 -14.42 -3.44 14.60
CA THR A 53 -15.13 -3.14 15.85
C THR A 53 -16.60 -3.55 15.79
N SER A 54 -17.28 -3.64 16.93
CA SER A 54 -18.72 -3.99 16.97
C SER A 54 -19.63 -2.96 16.29
N THR A 55 -19.15 -1.73 16.12
CA THR A 55 -19.90 -0.60 15.57
C THR A 55 -19.55 -0.32 14.11
N GLU A 56 -18.60 -1.07 13.55
CA GLU A 56 -18.04 -0.87 12.21
C GLU A 56 -18.58 -1.93 11.25
N THR A 57 -19.03 -1.48 10.08
CA THR A 57 -19.38 -2.36 8.96
C THR A 57 -18.13 -3.00 8.37
N SER A 58 -18.27 -4.17 7.74
CA SER A 58 -17.14 -4.84 7.08
C SER A 58 -16.51 -3.98 5.98
N THR A 59 -17.30 -3.13 5.32
CA THR A 59 -16.83 -2.19 4.30
C THR A 59 -15.97 -1.07 4.90
N GLU A 60 -16.37 -0.48 6.02
CA GLU A 60 -15.57 0.54 6.71
C GLU A 60 -14.23 -0.05 7.21
N PHE A 61 -14.27 -1.27 7.74
CA PHE A 61 -13.06 -2.00 8.12
C PHE A 61 -12.14 -2.25 6.93
N MET A 62 -12.69 -2.72 5.81
CA MET A 62 -11.95 -2.92 4.57
C MET A 62 -11.30 -1.64 4.06
N GLN A 63 -12.01 -0.51 4.10
CA GLN A 63 -11.46 0.78 3.69
C GLN A 63 -10.27 1.19 4.57
N ARG A 64 -10.40 1.09 5.89
CA ARG A 64 -9.31 1.36 6.84
C ARG A 64 -8.12 0.42 6.63
N PHE A 65 -8.37 -0.87 6.44
CA PHE A 65 -7.34 -1.86 6.18
C PHE A 65 -6.56 -1.55 4.90
N LEU A 66 -7.25 -1.28 3.80
CA LEU A 66 -6.65 -0.94 2.50
C LEU A 66 -5.90 0.38 2.56
N GLN A 67 -6.40 1.37 3.32
CA GLN A 67 -5.69 2.63 3.51
C GLN A 67 -4.35 2.41 4.24
N LEU A 68 -4.33 1.64 5.33
CA LEU A 68 -3.10 1.33 6.05
C LEU A 68 -2.12 0.50 5.20
N ALA A 69 -2.62 -0.52 4.49
CA ALA A 69 -1.80 -1.32 3.57
C ALA A 69 -1.21 -0.45 2.44
N GLY A 70 -2.00 0.48 1.90
CA GLY A 70 -1.56 1.40 0.85
C GLY A 70 -0.45 2.35 1.29
N PHE A 71 -0.52 2.87 2.53
CA PHE A 71 0.54 3.71 3.11
C PHE A 71 1.81 2.91 3.40
N LEU A 72 1.67 1.71 3.94
CA LEU A 72 2.80 0.85 4.28
C LEU A 72 3.47 0.25 3.03
N GLY A 73 2.72 0.10 1.93
CA GLY A 73 3.23 -0.46 0.67
C GLY A 73 3.92 -1.80 0.92
N ALA A 74 5.19 -1.91 0.50
CA ALA A 74 6.00 -3.11 0.74
C ALA A 74 6.16 -3.49 2.23
N ALA A 75 5.96 -2.57 3.17
CA ALA A 75 6.03 -2.86 4.60
C ALA A 75 4.77 -3.54 5.16
N ALA A 76 3.68 -3.63 4.38
CA ALA A 76 2.46 -4.34 4.77
C ALA A 76 2.57 -5.87 4.64
N GLY A 77 3.65 -6.39 4.07
CA GLY A 77 3.85 -7.82 3.84
C GLY A 77 3.36 -8.30 2.47
N THR A 78 3.46 -9.60 2.21
CA THR A 78 2.98 -10.21 0.95
C THR A 78 1.46 -10.20 0.88
N GLU A 79 0.88 -10.37 -0.31
CA GLU A 79 -0.57 -10.46 -0.48
C GLU A 79 -1.20 -11.55 0.40
N GLU A 80 -0.54 -12.70 0.59
CA GLU A 80 -1.03 -13.75 1.49
C GLU A 80 -1.00 -13.34 2.96
N GLU A 81 0.03 -12.63 3.41
CA GLU A 81 0.10 -12.10 4.78
C GLU A 81 -0.99 -11.06 5.01
N GLN A 82 -1.20 -10.16 4.05
CA GLN A 82 -2.26 -9.17 4.10
C GLN A 82 -3.64 -9.84 4.13
N ALA A 83 -3.89 -10.85 3.29
CA ALA A 83 -5.15 -11.59 3.28
C ALA A 83 -5.41 -12.29 4.62
N LYS A 84 -4.38 -12.89 5.24
CA LYS A 84 -4.48 -13.49 6.58
C LYS A 84 -4.79 -12.43 7.64
N ASN A 85 -4.09 -11.30 7.63
CA ASN A 85 -4.34 -10.21 8.58
C ASN A 85 -5.76 -9.65 8.44
N PHE A 86 -6.25 -9.50 7.20
CA PHE A 86 -7.62 -9.07 6.93
C PHE A 86 -8.62 -10.07 7.52
N GLN A 87 -8.47 -11.37 7.24
CA GLN A 87 -9.34 -12.41 7.79
C GLN A 87 -9.32 -12.46 9.33
N TRP A 88 -8.15 -12.33 9.94
CA TRP A 88 -7.99 -12.29 11.41
C TRP A 88 -8.59 -11.05 12.06
N GLY A 89 -8.68 -9.97 11.30
CA GLY A 89 -9.27 -8.71 11.73
C GLY A 89 -10.79 -8.67 11.63
N LEU A 90 -11.41 -9.50 10.79
CA LEU A 90 -12.87 -9.58 10.67
C LEU A 90 -13.52 -10.15 11.93
N ARG A 91 -14.75 -9.72 12.19
CA ARG A 91 -15.62 -10.27 13.25
C ARG A 91 -16.54 -11.36 12.71
#